data_AF-A0A7W8KMJ6-F1
#
_entry.id   AF-A0A7W8KMJ6-F1
#
_cell.length_a   1.000
_cell.length_b   1.000
_cell.length_c   1.000
_cell.angle_alpha   90.00
_cell.angle_beta   90.00
_cell.angle_gamma   90.00
#
_symmetry.space_group_name_H-M   'P 1'
#
loop_
_entity.id
_entity.type
_entity.pdbx_description
1 polymer ?
#
loop_
_entity_poly.entity_id
_entity_poly.type
_entity_poly.pdbx_seq_one_letter_code
_entity_poly.pdbx_strand_id
1 'polypeptide(L)' 'MPNIIMNNLVFFIPMTLAGLLLCGEVPVASRVIRNGCRAIGAVFGALLALLVLEALPVLI' A
#
# COMPACT_ATOMS: atom_id res chain seq x y z
N MET A 1 18.05 -7.15 -7.66
CA MET A 1 18.12 -5.80 -7.06
C MET A 1 17.31 -5.74 -5.76
N PRO A 2 17.69 -6.45 -4.68
CA PRO A 2 16.91 -6.50 -3.42
C PRO A 2 17.06 -5.24 -2.52
N ASN A 3 18.09 -4.41 -2.74
CA ASN A 3 18.42 -3.30 -1.84
C ASN A 3 17.45 -2.12 -1.88
N ILE A 4 16.68 -1.95 -2.97
CA ILE A 4 15.75 -0.82 -3.12
C ILE A 4 14.60 -0.92 -2.11
N ILE A 5 14.05 -2.12 -1.95
CA ILE A 5 12.97 -2.40 -0.98
C ILE A 5 13.52 -2.32 0.43
N MET A 6 14.69 -2.93 0.68
CA MET A 6 15.24 -3.03 2.04
C MET A 6 15.76 -1.69 2.59
N ASN A 7 16.19 -0.77 1.73
CA ASN A 7 16.61 0.56 2.15
C ASN A 7 15.44 1.56 2.28
N ASN A 8 14.30 1.28 1.63
CA ASN A 8 13.14 2.19 1.60
C ASN A 8 11.88 1.61 2.27
N LEU A 9 12.04 0.59 3.12
CA LEU A 9 10.98 0.03 3.97
C LEU A 9 10.22 1.10 4.75
N VAL A 10 10.91 2.17 5.15
CA VAL A 10 10.32 3.32 5.86
C VAL A 10 9.23 4.03 5.04
N PHE A 11 9.31 4.03 3.71
CA PHE A 11 8.26 4.58 2.84
C PHE A 11 7.18 3.55 2.52
N PHE A 12 7.54 2.28 2.46
CA PHE A 12 6.63 1.20 2.09
C PHE A 12 5.58 0.88 3.16
N ILE A 13 6.01 0.84 4.43
CA ILE A 13 5.17 0.51 5.59
C ILE A 13 4.00 1.51 5.77
N PRO A 14 4.21 2.84 5.81
CA PRO A 14 3.11 3.78 5.99
C PRO A 14 2.17 3.81 4.77
N MET A 15 2.69 3.63 3.56
CA MET A 15 1.88 3.66 2.34
C MET A 15 0.96 2.43 2.22
N THR A 16 1.44 1.25 2.62
CA THR A 16 0.64 0.03 2.71
C THR A 16 -0.42 0.11 3.81
N LEU A 17 -0.05 0.63 4.98
CA LEU A 17 -0.99 0.90 6.08
C LEU A 17 -2.07 1.91 5.67
N ALA A 18 -1.71 2.97 4.96
CA ALA A 18 -2.65 3.96 4.46
C ALA A 18 -3.66 3.32 3.49
N GLY A 19 -3.21 2.50 2.53
CA GLY A 19 -4.10 1.76 1.63
C GLY A 19 -5.03 0.78 2.35
N LEU A 20 -4.52 0.07 3.36
CA LEU A 20 -5.32 -0.85 4.18
C LEU A 20 -6.36 -0.12 5.04
N LEU A 21 -6.00 1.03 5.61
CA LEU A 21 -6.89 1.84 6.44
C LEU A 21 -7.98 2.51 5.58
N LEU A 22 -7.62 3.16 4.47
CA LEU A 22 -8.57 3.84 3.59
C LEU A 22 -9.63 2.89 3.02
N CYS A 23 -9.25 1.69 2.55
CA CYS A 23 -10.23 0.70 2.11
C CYS A 23 -10.88 -0.11 3.26
N GLY A 24 -10.35 0.00 4.48
CA GLY A 24 -10.89 -0.67 5.67
C GLY A 24 -12.02 0.06 6.36
N GLU A 25 -12.13 1.36 6.14
CA GLU A 25 -13.22 2.21 6.62
C GLU A 25 -14.48 2.11 5.74
N VAL A 26 -14.43 1.36 4.62
CA VAL A 26 -15.62 1.13 3.79
C VAL A 26 -16.66 0.35 4.62
N PRO A 27 -17.83 0.95 4.93
CA PRO A 27 -18.81 0.35 5.81
C PRO A 27 -19.61 -0.71 5.03
N VAL A 28 -19.09 -1.94 5.00
CA VAL A 28 -19.77 -3.09 4.38
C VAL A 28 -20.36 -3.98 5.47
N ALA A 29 -21.65 -4.29 5.38
CA ALA A 29 -22.37 -5.11 6.37
C ALA A 29 -21.80 -6.54 6.49
N SER A 30 -21.18 -7.06 5.43
CA SER A 30 -20.55 -8.39 5.41
C SER A 30 -19.08 -8.32 5.81
N ARG A 31 -18.71 -9.07 6.86
CA ARG A 31 -17.32 -9.18 7.36
C ARG A 31 -16.35 -9.71 6.30
N VAL A 32 -16.81 -10.60 5.43
CA VAL A 32 -15.99 -11.20 4.36
C VAL A 32 -15.61 -10.15 3.33
N ILE A 33 -16.59 -9.34 2.90
CA ILE A 33 -16.36 -8.28 1.91
C ILE A 33 -15.49 -7.17 2.51
N ARG A 34 -15.69 -6.83 3.79
CA ARG A 34 -14.84 -5.87 4.49
C ARG A 34 -13.38 -6.31 4.56
N ASN A 35 -13.12 -7.59 4.84
CA ASN A 35 -11.75 -8.13 4.83
C ASN A 35 -11.16 -8.17 3.41
N GLY A 36 -11.99 -8.48 2.41
CA GLY A 36 -11.59 -8.40 1.00
C GLY A 36 -11.16 -6.97 0.60
N CYS A 37 -11.97 -5.96 0.93
CA CYS A 37 -11.63 -4.56 0.67
C CYS A 37 -10.34 -4.13 1.37
N ARG A 38 -10.11 -4.54 2.63
CA ARG A 38 -8.85 -4.28 3.35
C ARG A 38 -7.64 -4.89 2.66
N ALA A 39 -7.75 -6.15 2.24
CA ALA A 39 -6.66 -6.84 1.54
C ALA A 39 -6.36 -6.18 0.19
N ILE A 40 -7.39 -5.82 -0.58
CA ILE A 40 -7.23 -5.10 -1.86
C ILE A 40 -6.58 -3.74 -1.63
N GLY A 41 -7.03 -2.98 -0.62
CA GLY A 41 -6.43 -1.69 -0.28
C GLY A 41 -4.97 -1.79 0.15
N ALA A 42 -4.60 -2.84 0.89
CA ALA A 42 -3.21 -3.08 1.28
C ALA A 42 -2.32 -3.40 0.07
N VAL A 43 -2.79 -4.25 -0.85
CA VAL A 43 -2.09 -4.57 -2.10
C VAL A 43 -1.96 -3.34 -2.98
N PHE A 44 -3.02 -2.55 -3.10
CA PHE A 44 -3.01 -1.31 -3.89
C PHE A 44 -2.05 -0.26 -3.28
N GLY A 45 -2.04 -0.13 -1.94
CA GLY A 45 -1.08 0.70 -1.22
C GLY A 45 0.37 0.26 -1.42
N ALA A 46 0.62 -1.05 -1.46
CA ALA A 46 1.95 -1.60 -1.78
C ALA A 46 2.38 -1.28 -3.22
N LEU A 47 1.47 -1.43 -4.18
CA LEU A 47 1.72 -1.12 -5.58
C LEU A 47 1.98 0.37 -5.80
N LEU A 48 1.22 1.25 -5.14
CA LEU A 48 1.45 2.69 -5.15
C LEU A 48 2.80 3.05 -4.52
N ALA A 49 3.20 2.38 -3.44
CA ALA A 49 4.51 2.60 -2.83
C ALA A 49 5.66 2.25 -3.79
N LEU A 50 5.53 1.14 -4.53
CA LEU A 50 6.49 0.78 -5.59
C LEU A 50 6.51 1.84 -6.69
N LEU A 51 5.35 2.29 -7.16
CA LEU A 51 5.24 3.33 -8.18
C LEU A 51 5.93 4.63 -7.75
N VAL A 52 5.72 5.06 -6.51
CA VAL A 52 6.37 6.27 -5.96
C VAL A 52 7.88 6.09 -5.88
N LEU A 53 8.35 4.90 -5.49
CA LEU A 53 9.78 4.62 -5.40
C LEU A 53 10.47 4.62 -6.78
N GLU A 54 9.79 4.11 -7.80
CA GLU A 54 10.25 4.12 -9.19
C GLU A 54 10.16 5.52 -9.82
N ALA A 55 9.22 6.36 -9.37
CA ALA A 55 9.09 7.74 -9.82
C ALA A 55 10.11 8.70 -9.16
N LEU A 56 10.60 8.36 -7.96
CA LEU A 56 11.63 9.14 -7.27
C LEU A 56 12.90 9.41 -8.10
N PRO A 57 13.52 8.41 -8.77
CA PRO A 57 14.69 8.64 -9.62
C PRO A 57 14.38 9.40 -10.91
N VAL A 58 13.11 9.61 -11.28
CA VAL A 58 12.70 10.45 -12.43
C VAL A 58 12.52 11.91 -12.03
N LEU A 59 12.32 12.18 -10.73
CA LEU A 59 12.09 13.52 -10.20
C LEU A 59 13.40 14.26 -9.85
N ILE A 60 14.53 13.55 -9.83
CA ILE A 60 15.91 14.06 -9.68
C ILE A 60 16.60 14.07 -11.04
#